data_AF-X0V127-F1
#
_entry.id   AF-X0V127-F1
#
_cell.length_a   1.000
_cell.length_b   1.000
_cell.length_c   1.000
_cell.angle_alpha   90.00
_cell.angle_beta   90.00
_cell.angle_gamma   90.00
#
_symmetry.space_group_name_H-M   'P 1'
#
loop_
_entity.id
_entity.type
_entity.pdbx_description
1 polymer ?
#
loop_
_entity_poly.entity_id
_entity_poly.type
_entity_poly.pdbx_seq_one_letter_code
_entity_poly.pdbx_strand_id
1 'polypeptide(L)'
;MGGSGGLYMITEWARGSKGVLPACTFCDLIQKVWELLDEDKEDQARDLHEHLLPAIILEGLIGMAFDKEIMIRRGVFKNNRVRSFAHPLSEDDMREIDRVWERIQPYLIWGK
;
A
#
# COMPACT_ATOMS: atom_id res chain seq x y z
N MET A 1 12.67 4.54 12.87
CA MET A 1 12.07 4.46 11.51
C MET A 1 11.47 3.08 11.39
N GLY A 2 10.25 3.00 10.90
CA GLY A 2 9.52 1.76 10.63
C GLY A 2 9.73 1.25 9.20
N GLY A 3 9.13 0.12 8.88
CA GLY A 3 9.26 -0.56 7.58
C GLY A 3 8.06 -1.43 7.22
N SER A 4 8.32 -2.54 6.52
CA SER A 4 7.29 -3.55 6.17
C SER A 4 6.07 -2.97 5.45
N GLY A 5 6.27 -2.03 4.51
CA GLY A 5 5.17 -1.42 3.76
C GLY A 5 4.24 -0.53 4.59
N GLY A 6 4.57 -0.25 5.86
CA GLY A 6 3.69 0.43 6.80
C GLY A 6 2.69 -0.47 7.52
N LEU A 7 2.89 -1.79 7.47
CA LEU A 7 2.05 -2.77 8.17
C LEU A 7 1.89 -2.46 9.66
N TYR A 8 2.95 -2.02 10.31
CA TYR A 8 2.97 -1.74 11.76
C TYR A 8 2.95 -0.25 12.09
N MET A 9 2.66 0.63 11.12
CA MET A 9 2.95 2.07 11.24
C MET A 9 2.26 2.73 12.43
N ILE A 10 1.02 2.35 12.77
CA ILE A 10 0.29 2.91 13.91
C ILE A 10 1.03 2.60 15.22
N THR A 11 1.39 1.32 15.41
CA THR A 11 2.12 0.86 16.61
C THR A 11 3.53 1.44 16.67
N GLU A 12 4.22 1.53 15.53
CA GLU A 12 5.55 2.11 15.45
C GLU A 12 5.54 3.61 15.77
N TRP A 13 4.55 4.36 15.25
CA TRP A 13 4.37 5.78 15.55
C TRP A 13 4.12 6.00 17.04
N ALA A 14 3.21 5.23 17.65
CA ALA A 14 2.92 5.30 19.09
C ALA A 14 4.15 5.00 19.98
N ARG A 15 5.13 4.27 19.45
CA ARG A 15 6.41 3.95 20.12
C ARG A 15 7.53 4.95 19.80
N GLY A 16 7.19 6.08 19.17
CA GLY A 16 8.13 7.16 18.87
C GLY A 16 8.86 7.02 17.54
N SER A 17 8.40 6.16 16.61
CA SER A 17 8.93 6.19 15.25
C SER A 17 8.74 7.56 14.62
N LYS A 18 9.70 7.98 13.80
CA LYS A 18 9.73 9.29 13.12
C LYS A 18 9.56 9.18 11.60
N GLY A 19 9.17 8.01 11.13
CA GLY A 19 8.85 7.78 9.73
C GLY A 19 8.65 6.29 9.46
N VAL A 20 8.15 6.02 8.26
CA VAL A 20 7.91 4.69 7.72
C VAL A 20 8.51 4.62 6.32
N LEU A 21 9.09 3.49 5.95
CA LEU A 21 9.52 3.22 4.57
C LEU A 21 8.49 2.30 3.89
N PRO A 22 7.50 2.85 3.16
CA PRO A 22 6.58 2.06 2.34
C PRO A 22 7.17 1.72 0.97
N ALA A 23 6.55 0.80 0.24
CA ALA A 23 6.77 0.73 -1.20
C ALA A 23 6.14 1.92 -1.92
N CYS A 24 6.48 2.06 -3.21
CA CYS A 24 5.99 3.15 -4.06
C CYS A 24 4.47 3.14 -4.31
N THR A 25 3.79 2.06 -3.94
CA THR A 25 2.47 1.67 -4.42
C THR A 25 1.36 2.55 -3.87
N PHE A 26 1.41 2.87 -2.57
CA PHE A 26 0.40 3.66 -1.86
C PHE A 26 1.02 4.78 -1.02
N CYS A 27 2.13 5.36 -1.47
CA CYS A 27 2.83 6.42 -0.74
C CYS A 27 1.92 7.59 -0.34
N ASP A 28 0.98 7.98 -1.19
CA ASP A 28 0.03 9.06 -0.92
C ASP A 28 -0.89 8.74 0.25
N LEU A 29 -1.36 7.50 0.36
CA LEU A 29 -2.22 7.09 1.46
C LEU A 29 -1.44 6.84 2.75
N ILE A 30 -0.26 6.24 2.68
CA ILE A 30 0.61 6.05 3.84
C ILE A 30 1.02 7.42 4.42
N GLN A 31 1.37 8.37 3.56
CA GLN A 31 1.63 9.75 3.96
C GLN A 31 0.39 10.36 4.63
N LYS A 32 -0.80 10.13 4.08
CA LYS A 32 -2.04 10.65 4.67
C LYS A 32 -2.33 10.06 6.06
N VAL A 33 -2.08 8.77 6.26
CA VAL A 33 -2.17 8.15 7.59
C VAL A 33 -1.19 8.82 8.55
N TRP A 34 0.05 9.05 8.12
CA TRP A 34 1.06 9.72 8.95
C TRP A 34 0.62 11.14 9.36
N GLU A 35 0.10 11.92 8.42
CA GLU A 35 -0.43 13.26 8.70
C GLU A 35 -1.57 13.24 9.71
N LEU A 36 -2.50 12.27 9.58
CA LEU A 36 -3.60 12.12 10.54
C LEU A 36 -3.09 11.80 11.95
N LEU A 37 -2.03 11.00 12.07
CA LEU A 37 -1.39 10.73 13.36
C LEU A 37 -0.74 11.99 13.95
N ASP A 38 0.00 12.75 13.14
CA ASP A 38 0.64 14.00 13.57
C ASP A 38 -0.39 15.11 13.90
N GLU A 39 -1.62 15.01 13.37
CA GLU A 39 -2.76 15.89 13.69
C GLU A 39 -3.61 15.40 14.89
N ASP A 40 -3.16 14.40 15.64
CA ASP A 40 -3.90 13.77 16.76
C ASP A 40 -5.27 13.18 16.35
N LYS A 41 -5.45 12.82 15.07
CA LYS A 41 -6.67 12.19 14.52
C LYS A 41 -6.53 10.67 14.42
N GLU A 42 -6.23 10.05 15.54
CA GLU A 42 -5.85 8.62 15.59
C GLU A 42 -6.94 7.69 15.02
N ASP A 43 -8.22 7.94 15.32
CA ASP A 43 -9.33 7.12 14.80
C ASP A 43 -9.39 7.14 13.27
N GLN A 44 -9.24 8.33 12.66
CA GLN A 44 -9.23 8.46 11.20
C GLN A 44 -7.99 7.82 10.57
N ALA A 45 -6.84 7.92 11.25
CA ALA A 45 -5.62 7.27 10.81
C ALA A 45 -5.77 5.74 10.81
N ARG A 46 -6.35 5.18 11.87
CA ARG A 46 -6.64 3.74 12.00
C ARG A 46 -7.63 3.29 10.94
N ASP A 47 -8.72 4.02 10.73
CA ASP A 47 -9.71 3.70 9.70
C ASP A 47 -9.05 3.62 8.31
N LEU A 48 -8.26 4.64 7.93
CA LEU A 48 -7.58 4.63 6.62
C LEU A 48 -6.52 3.52 6.54
N HIS A 49 -5.77 3.27 7.63
CA HIS A 49 -4.80 2.19 7.70
C HIS A 49 -5.45 0.81 7.53
N GLU A 50 -6.62 0.58 8.12
CA GLU A 50 -7.39 -0.66 7.95
C GLU A 50 -7.88 -0.88 6.52
N HIS A 51 -8.16 0.19 5.77
CA HIS A 51 -8.46 0.07 4.34
C HIS A 51 -7.22 -0.31 3.53
N LEU A 52 -6.02 0.12 3.95
CA LEU A 52 -4.74 -0.22 3.31
C LEU A 52 -4.24 -1.62 3.67
N LEU A 53 -4.54 -2.13 4.86
CA LEU A 53 -3.98 -3.38 5.37
C LEU A 53 -4.08 -4.57 4.41
N PRO A 54 -5.23 -4.84 3.74
CA PRO A 54 -5.32 -5.93 2.76
C PRO A 54 -4.32 -5.76 1.61
N ALA A 55 -4.08 -4.53 1.16
CA ALA A 55 -3.13 -4.24 0.09
C ALA A 55 -1.68 -4.42 0.53
N ILE A 56 -1.33 -3.95 1.72
CA ILE A 56 0.03 -4.11 2.29
C ILE A 56 0.34 -5.60 2.53
N ILE A 57 -0.63 -6.38 3.00
CA ILE A 57 -0.46 -7.82 3.22
C ILE A 57 -0.24 -8.54 1.88
N LEU A 58 -1.04 -8.20 0.85
CA LEU A 58 -0.92 -8.79 -0.47
C LEU A 58 0.40 -8.39 -1.16
N GLU A 59 0.82 -7.13 -1.00
CA GLU A 59 2.13 -6.64 -1.40
C GLU A 59 3.25 -7.48 -0.78
N GLY A 60 3.19 -7.74 0.54
CA GLY A 60 4.19 -8.56 1.22
C GLY A 60 4.26 -10.00 0.71
N LEU A 61 3.14 -10.55 0.22
CA LEU A 61 3.05 -11.91 -0.32
C LEU A 61 3.53 -12.00 -1.78
N ILE A 62 3.06 -11.11 -2.64
CA ILE A 62 3.26 -11.15 -4.11
C ILE A 62 4.51 -10.34 -4.53
N GLY A 63 4.89 -9.35 -3.74
CA GLY A 63 6.05 -8.50 -3.97
C GLY A 63 5.92 -7.61 -5.21
N MET A 64 7.05 -7.33 -5.86
CA MET A 64 7.16 -6.28 -6.88
C MET A 64 6.21 -6.41 -8.09
N ALA A 65 5.71 -7.62 -8.39
CA ALA A 65 4.72 -7.81 -9.45
C ALA A 65 3.39 -7.12 -9.09
N PHE A 66 2.97 -7.21 -7.83
CA PHE A 66 1.81 -6.50 -7.28
C PHE A 66 2.00 -4.99 -7.40
N ASP A 67 3.12 -4.47 -6.90
CA ASP A 67 3.41 -3.04 -6.93
C ASP A 67 3.33 -2.47 -8.34
N LYS A 68 3.93 -3.17 -9.31
CA LYS A 68 3.88 -2.74 -10.70
C LYS A 68 2.49 -2.82 -11.30
N GLU A 69 1.71 -3.83 -10.95
CA GLU A 69 0.32 -3.97 -11.41
C GLU A 69 -0.53 -2.79 -10.93
N ILE A 70 -0.44 -2.44 -9.64
CA ILE A 70 -1.11 -1.26 -9.11
C ILE A 70 -0.59 0.01 -9.81
N MET A 71 0.71 0.14 -10.05
CA MET A 71 1.28 1.29 -10.77
C MET A 71 0.84 1.37 -12.23
N ILE A 72 0.45 0.27 -12.88
CA ILE A 72 -0.23 0.30 -14.19
C ILE A 72 -1.64 0.85 -14.05
N ARG A 73 -2.41 0.39 -13.05
CA ARG A 73 -3.77 0.89 -12.79
C ARG A 73 -3.78 2.37 -12.46
N ARG A 74 -2.72 2.85 -11.80
CA ARG A 74 -2.47 4.27 -11.53
C ARG A 74 -1.90 5.04 -12.72
N GLY A 75 -1.72 4.41 -13.89
CA GLY A 75 -1.28 5.05 -15.12
C GLY A 75 0.22 5.41 -15.19
N VAL A 76 1.04 4.91 -14.25
CA VAL A 76 2.48 5.21 -14.17
C VAL A 76 3.31 4.26 -15.04
N PHE A 77 2.99 2.97 -14.99
CA PHE A 77 3.73 1.93 -15.70
C PHE A 77 2.93 1.33 -16.86
N LYS A 78 3.65 0.66 -17.77
CA LYS A 78 3.07 0.01 -18.96
C LYS A 78 3.04 -1.52 -18.86
N ASN A 79 3.74 -2.11 -17.89
CA ASN A 79 3.79 -3.56 -17.68
C ASN A 79 4.24 -3.89 -16.25
N ASN A 80 3.87 -5.08 -15.80
CA ASN A 80 4.18 -5.60 -14.46
C ASN A 80 5.32 -6.63 -14.45
N ARG A 81 6.12 -6.67 -15.52
CA ARG A 81 7.17 -7.69 -15.69
C ARG A 81 8.32 -7.44 -14.74
N VAL A 82 8.71 -8.46 -13.99
CA VAL A 82 9.88 -8.46 -13.11
C VAL A 82 10.96 -9.35 -13.72
N ARG A 83 12.23 -8.96 -13.63
CA ARG A 83 13.37 -9.69 -14.22
C ARG A 83 13.82 -10.79 -13.26
N SER A 84 13.56 -12.06 -13.62
CA SER A 84 13.93 -13.30 -12.91
C SER A 84 13.40 -13.41 -11.46
N PHE A 85 13.23 -14.64 -10.96
CA PHE A 85 12.71 -15.02 -9.62
C PHE A 85 11.26 -14.66 -9.25
N ALA A 86 10.55 -13.82 -9.99
CA ALA A 86 9.12 -13.62 -9.79
C ALA A 86 8.33 -14.43 -10.82
N HIS A 87 7.40 -15.26 -10.36
CA HIS A 87 6.39 -15.83 -11.24
C HIS A 87 5.52 -14.70 -11.80
N PRO A 88 5.10 -14.77 -13.08
CA PRO A 88 4.03 -13.91 -13.57
C PRO A 88 2.81 -14.03 -12.66
N LEU A 89 2.08 -12.93 -12.49
CA LEU A 89 0.81 -12.95 -11.76
C LEU A 89 -0.12 -13.99 -12.38
N SER A 90 -0.56 -14.93 -11.56
CA SER A 90 -1.58 -15.92 -11.94
C SER A 90 -2.95 -15.25 -12.04
N GLU A 91 -3.94 -15.96 -12.59
CA GLU A 91 -5.31 -15.46 -12.61
C GLU A 91 -5.88 -15.29 -11.19
N ASP A 92 -5.49 -16.15 -10.24
CA ASP A 92 -5.88 -16.03 -8.83
C ASP A 92 -5.28 -14.78 -8.19
N ASP A 93 -4.00 -14.50 -8.46
CA ASP A 93 -3.35 -13.26 -7.99
C ASP A 93 -4.11 -12.05 -8.54
N MET A 94 -4.40 -12.02 -9.84
CA MET A 94 -5.12 -10.91 -10.47
C MET A 94 -6.51 -10.69 -9.86
N ARG A 95 -7.26 -11.76 -9.56
CA ARG A 95 -8.56 -11.68 -8.89
C ARG A 95 -8.46 -11.03 -7.51
N GLU A 96 -7.46 -11.41 -6.73
CA GLU A 96 -7.27 -10.85 -5.39
C GLU A 96 -6.78 -9.40 -5.44
N ILE A 97 -5.94 -9.07 -6.42
CA ILE A 97 -5.53 -7.68 -6.71
C ILE A 97 -6.74 -6.83 -7.07
N ASP A 98 -7.65 -7.33 -7.92
CA ASP A 98 -8.89 -6.64 -8.27
C ASP A 98 -9.74 -6.32 -7.04
N ARG A 99 -9.97 -7.32 -6.20
CA ARG A 99 -10.75 -7.18 -4.96
C ARG A 99 -10.18 -6.10 -4.03
N VAL A 100 -8.86 -6.09 -3.84
CA VAL A 100 -8.19 -5.10 -3.00
C VAL A 100 -8.19 -3.72 -3.66
N TRP A 101 -7.93 -3.66 -4.97
CA TRP A 101 -7.93 -2.42 -5.74
C TRP A 101 -9.27 -1.70 -5.66
N GLU A 102 -10.38 -2.42 -5.86
CA GLU A 102 -11.72 -1.85 -5.80
C GLU A 102 -12.03 -1.18 -4.46
N ARG A 103 -11.52 -1.76 -3.37
CA ARG A 103 -11.71 -1.25 -2.02
C ARG A 103 -10.85 -0.02 -1.73
N ILE A 104 -9.62 0.05 -2.25
CA ILE A 104 -8.66 1.12 -1.92
C ILE A 104 -8.70 2.30 -2.90
N GLN A 105 -9.07 2.08 -4.16
CA GLN A 105 -9.09 3.12 -5.19
C GLN A 105 -9.90 4.38 -4.81
N PRO A 106 -11.03 4.33 -4.08
CA PRO A 106 -11.77 5.54 -3.72
C PRO A 106 -11.00 6.47 -2.78
N TYR A 107 -10.06 5.92 -2.01
CA TYR A 107 -9.25 6.66 -1.04
C TYR A 107 -8.06 7.35 -1.69
N LEU A 108 -7.58 6.86 -2.84
CA LEU A 108 -6.41 7.41 -3.54
C LEU A 108 -6.53 8.93 -3.71
N ILE A 109 -5.42 9.62 -3.46
CA ILE A 109 -5.34 11.08 -3.52
C ILE A 109 -4.72 11.49 -4.85
N TRP A 110 -3.71 10.74 -5.30
CA TRP A 110 -3.00 11.00 -6.54
C TRP A 110 -3.48 10.09 -7.68
N GLY A 111 -3.76 10.69 -8.85
CA GLY A 111 -4.16 9.98 -10.07
C GLY A 111 -5.67 9.71 -10.19
N LYS A 112 -6.52 10.54 -9.58
CA LYS A 112 -7.97 10.62 -9.86
C LYS A 112 -8.25 11.43 -11.12
#